data_AF-A0A415S3A3-F1
#
_entry.id   AF-A0A415S3A3-F1
#
_cell.length_a   1.000
_cell.length_b   1.000
_cell.length_c   1.000
_cell.angle_alpha   90.00
_cell.angle_beta   90.00
_cell.angle_gamma   90.00
#
_symmetry.space_group_name_H-M   'P 1'
#
loop_
_entity.id
_entity.type
_entity.pdbx_description
1 polymer ?
#
loop_
_entity_poly.entity_id
_entity_poly.type
_entity_poly.pdbx_seq_one_letter_code
_entity_poly.pdbx_strand_id
1 'polypeptide(L)'
;MTNGFYLQNFLYLYSRNKHVIMENTRIKLSETVMVIDAAYLNFVINDLKKYFEPLLGRSLQRADLALFTMCLAMDAGVKEGSNDVQILLVYDEQSGKLEDCLPSDLKSELDGMAFKGPLGEFCFMAVSSEGFVSRGELYLDLLHIVLNSAEVKKLIVVPFNEEYGEEVENVLKESVVESAGQKGNAKDIVFFRMEKPVTPVAYRWEILGYPLMSALGIRSGDLQNN
;
A
#
# COMPACT_ATOMS: atom_id res chain seq x y z
N MET A 1 2.62 21.89 19.84
CA MET A 1 1.74 22.24 18.72
C MET A 1 1.76 21.06 17.77
N THR A 2 0.68 20.28 17.74
CA THR A 2 0.54 19.10 16.89
C THR A 2 0.25 19.56 15.48
N ASN A 3 1.23 19.40 14.57
CA ASN A 3 1.00 19.53 13.13
C ASN A 3 0.16 18.33 12.70
N GLY A 4 -1.14 18.55 12.52
CA GLY A 4 -2.06 17.54 12.00
C GLY A 4 -2.80 18.07 10.79
N PHE A 5 -2.84 17.26 9.73
CA PHE A 5 -3.63 17.53 8.54
C PHE A 5 -5.02 16.90 8.68
N TYR A 6 -6.06 17.62 8.27
CA TYR A 6 -7.41 17.07 8.14
C TYR A 6 -7.48 16.24 6.86
N LEU A 7 -7.88 14.97 6.98
CA LEU A 7 -8.28 14.14 5.84
C LEU A 7 -9.79 14.23 5.63
N GLN A 8 -10.22 14.00 4.40
CA GLN A 8 -11.57 14.33 3.92
C GLN A 8 -12.66 13.47 4.58
N ASN A 9 -12.28 12.37 5.25
CA ASN A 9 -13.17 11.39 5.88
C ASN A 9 -12.97 11.16 7.40
N PHE A 10 -12.74 12.21 8.20
CA PHE A 10 -12.64 12.16 9.68
C PHE A 10 -11.45 11.39 10.27
N LEU A 11 -10.52 10.88 9.45
CA LEU A 11 -9.30 10.23 9.92
C LEU A 11 -8.21 11.30 10.16
N TYR A 12 -7.56 11.24 11.32
CA TYR A 12 -6.51 12.20 11.70
C TYR A 12 -5.17 11.48 11.79
N LEU A 13 -4.14 12.01 11.12
CA LEU A 13 -2.78 11.53 11.27
C LEU A 13 -2.13 12.13 12.51
N TYR A 14 -1.52 11.28 13.32
CA TYR A 14 -0.68 11.65 14.45
C TYR A 14 0.67 10.97 14.37
N SER A 15 1.68 11.60 14.94
CA SER A 15 3.01 10.99 15.07
C SER A 15 2.93 9.77 15.96
N ARG A 16 3.36 8.61 15.44
CA ARG A 16 3.49 7.38 16.20
C ARG A 16 4.92 7.30 16.73
N ASN A 17 5.09 7.65 18.00
CA ASN A 17 6.36 7.43 18.73
C ASN A 17 6.57 5.94 19.06
N LYS A 18 6.48 5.06 18.07
CA LYS A 18 7.19 3.79 18.11
C LYS A 18 8.48 4.05 17.37
N HIS A 19 9.56 4.30 18.10
CA HIS A 19 10.89 4.03 17.57
C HIS A 19 10.83 2.68 16.88
N VAL A 20 11.49 2.51 15.73
CA VAL A 20 11.86 1.17 15.28
C VAL A 20 12.62 0.57 16.45
N ILE A 21 11.95 -0.27 17.25
CA ILE A 21 12.58 -0.94 18.36
C ILE A 21 13.40 -2.04 17.70
N MET A 22 14.68 -1.75 17.47
CA MET A 22 15.69 -2.77 17.24
C MET A 22 15.88 -3.54 18.56
N GLU A 23 14.97 -4.45 18.86
CA GLU A 23 15.24 -5.49 19.84
C GLU A 23 16.09 -6.56 19.15
N ASN A 24 17.34 -6.71 19.57
CA ASN A 24 18.25 -7.75 19.09
C ASN A 24 18.45 -7.77 17.56
N THR A 25 18.64 -6.60 16.95
CA THR A 25 19.00 -6.45 15.53
C THR A 25 17.90 -6.86 14.54
N ARG A 26 16.65 -7.04 14.98
CA ARG A 26 15.51 -7.36 14.10
C ARG A 26 14.54 -6.17 14.00
N ILE A 27 14.09 -5.90 12.77
CA ILE A 27 12.99 -4.97 12.52
C ILE A 27 11.70 -5.68 12.96
N LYS A 28 11.01 -5.11 13.95
CA LYS A 28 9.70 -5.60 14.38
C LYS A 28 8.63 -5.13 13.39
N LEU A 29 8.00 -6.08 12.71
CA LEU A 29 6.98 -5.79 11.71
C LEU A 29 5.59 -6.02 12.31
N SER A 30 4.58 -5.35 11.76
CA SER A 30 3.20 -5.62 12.13
C SER A 30 2.70 -6.95 11.56
N GLU A 31 1.65 -7.53 12.15
CA GLU A 31 1.09 -8.79 11.63
C GLU A 31 0.51 -8.63 10.21
N THR A 32 0.07 -7.41 9.87
CA THR A 32 -0.31 -7.03 8.50
C THR A 32 0.67 -5.98 7.99
N VAL A 33 1.27 -6.25 6.84
CA VAL A 33 2.18 -5.31 6.15
C VAL A 33 1.66 -5.03 4.75
N MET A 34 1.63 -3.76 4.38
CA MET A 34 1.42 -3.27 3.02
C MET A 34 2.75 -2.77 2.47
N VAL A 35 3.11 -3.21 1.26
CA VAL A 35 4.25 -2.64 0.51
C VAL A 35 3.68 -1.97 -0.72
N ILE A 36 3.90 -0.66 -0.85
CA ILE A 36 3.29 0.17 -1.89
C ILE A 36 4.39 0.97 -2.57
N ASP A 37 4.44 0.87 -3.89
CA ASP A 37 5.32 1.66 -4.72
C ASP A 37 4.72 3.05 -4.99
N ALA A 38 5.44 4.10 -4.62
CA ALA A 38 4.97 5.48 -4.75
C ALA A 38 4.92 5.97 -6.21
N ALA A 39 5.86 5.54 -7.05
CA ALA A 39 5.87 5.93 -8.46
C ALA A 39 4.70 5.29 -9.20
N TYR A 40 4.40 4.01 -8.90
CA TYR A 40 3.22 3.36 -9.46
C TYR A 40 1.93 4.01 -9.01
N LEU A 41 1.83 4.38 -7.73
CA LEU A 41 0.65 5.06 -7.21
C LEU A 41 0.38 6.37 -7.96
N ASN A 42 1.43 7.19 -8.19
CA ASN A 42 1.33 8.39 -9.01
C ASN A 42 0.90 8.08 -10.45
N PHE A 43 1.51 7.05 -11.06
CA PHE A 43 1.21 6.63 -12.43
C PHE A 43 -0.28 6.27 -12.59
N VAL A 44 -0.81 5.39 -11.75
CA VAL A 44 -2.20 4.92 -11.83
C VAL A 44 -3.18 6.04 -11.50
N ILE A 45 -2.90 6.88 -10.48
CA ILE A 45 -3.78 8.00 -10.15
C ILE A 45 -3.88 8.99 -11.31
N ASN A 46 -2.75 9.32 -11.94
CA ASN A 46 -2.74 10.19 -13.12
C ASN A 46 -3.60 9.61 -14.25
N ASP A 47 -3.53 8.31 -14.51
CA ASP A 47 -4.31 7.67 -15.56
C ASP A 47 -5.81 7.61 -15.22
N LEU A 48 -6.16 7.32 -13.97
CA LEU A 48 -7.53 7.38 -13.49
C LEU A 48 -8.11 8.79 -13.63
N LYS A 49 -7.36 9.84 -13.27
CA LYS A 49 -7.81 11.23 -13.43
C LYS A 49 -8.02 11.59 -14.90
N LYS A 50 -7.05 11.27 -15.78
CA LYS A 50 -7.17 11.50 -17.23
C LYS A 50 -8.39 10.81 -17.85
N TYR A 51 -8.73 9.63 -17.35
CA TYR A 51 -9.89 8.88 -17.83
C TYR A 51 -11.21 9.40 -17.26
N PHE A 52 -11.31 9.55 -15.93
CA PHE A 52 -12.57 9.83 -15.25
C PHE A 52 -12.95 11.31 -15.21
N GLU A 53 -12.02 12.27 -15.19
CA GLU A 53 -12.40 13.69 -15.13
C GLU A 53 -13.22 14.15 -16.35
N PRO A 54 -12.84 13.81 -17.60
CA PRO A 54 -13.68 14.10 -18.77
C PRO A 54 -15.01 13.36 -18.74
N LEU A 55 -14.99 12.08 -18.32
CA LEU A 55 -16.18 11.23 -18.25
C LEU A 55 -17.21 11.73 -17.24
N LEU A 56 -16.75 12.34 -16.14
CA LEU A 56 -17.60 12.86 -15.07
C LEU A 56 -17.90 14.35 -15.20
N GLY A 57 -17.22 15.06 -16.11
CA GLY A 57 -17.38 16.51 -16.28
C GLY A 57 -16.96 17.33 -15.06
N ARG A 58 -16.08 16.78 -14.20
CA ARG A 58 -15.57 17.45 -12.99
C ARG A 58 -14.15 16.99 -12.68
N SER A 59 -13.38 17.82 -11.99
CA SER A 59 -12.12 17.39 -11.39
C SER A 59 -12.35 16.36 -10.28
N LEU A 60 -11.44 15.39 -10.18
CA LEU A 60 -11.40 14.47 -9.06
C LEU A 60 -10.72 15.14 -7.86
N GLN A 61 -11.00 14.60 -6.68
CA GLN A 61 -10.32 15.03 -5.46
C GLN A 61 -8.89 14.50 -5.46
N ARG A 62 -8.01 15.07 -4.62
CA ARG A 62 -6.75 14.39 -4.30
C ARG A 62 -7.08 13.14 -3.48
N ALA A 63 -6.39 12.03 -3.77
CA ALA A 63 -6.61 10.77 -3.09
C ALA A 63 -6.25 10.86 -1.61
N ASP A 64 -7.22 10.63 -0.73
CA ASP A 64 -7.00 10.52 0.71
C ASP A 64 -6.26 9.20 1.02
N LEU A 65 -4.99 9.27 1.47
CA LEU A 65 -4.16 8.08 1.69
C LEU A 65 -4.63 7.20 2.84
N ALA A 66 -5.24 7.79 3.87
CA ALA A 66 -5.80 6.98 4.96
C ALA A 66 -7.02 6.21 4.47
N LEU A 67 -7.90 6.86 3.68
CA LEU A 67 -9.02 6.17 3.04
C LEU A 67 -8.51 5.08 2.07
N PHE A 68 -7.57 5.40 1.19
CA PHE A 68 -7.00 4.47 0.21
C PHE A 68 -6.46 3.20 0.89
N THR A 69 -5.59 3.36 1.88
CA THR A 69 -4.98 2.22 2.58
C THR A 69 -5.97 1.45 3.44
N MET A 70 -6.99 2.11 4.00
CA MET A 70 -8.10 1.42 4.64
C MET A 70 -8.93 0.60 3.65
N CYS A 71 -9.23 1.13 2.45
CA CYS A 71 -9.90 0.38 1.38
C CYS A 71 -9.06 -0.82 0.92
N LEU A 72 -7.74 -0.66 0.74
CA LEU A 72 -6.84 -1.79 0.47
C LEU A 72 -6.96 -2.88 1.55
N ALA A 73 -6.97 -2.51 2.83
CA ALA A 73 -7.14 -3.47 3.92
C ALA A 73 -8.50 -4.19 3.86
N MET A 74 -9.59 -3.45 3.61
CA MET A 74 -10.93 -4.01 3.48
C MET A 74 -11.02 -5.03 2.35
N ASP A 75 -10.55 -4.66 1.15
CA ASP A 75 -10.52 -5.53 -0.03
C ASP A 75 -9.56 -6.71 0.20
N ALA A 76 -8.48 -6.48 0.95
CA ALA A 76 -7.57 -7.50 1.45
C ALA A 76 -8.17 -8.39 2.57
N GLY A 77 -9.44 -8.21 2.94
CA GLY A 77 -10.16 -9.07 3.88
C GLY A 77 -9.79 -8.85 5.35
N VAL A 78 -9.15 -7.72 5.67
CA VAL A 78 -8.91 -7.31 7.06
C VAL A 78 -10.25 -6.95 7.70
N LYS A 79 -10.54 -7.57 8.84
CA LYS A 79 -11.79 -7.37 9.58
C LYS A 79 -11.66 -6.24 10.60
N GLU A 80 -12.79 -5.65 10.97
CA GLU A 80 -12.86 -4.69 12.08
C GLU A 80 -12.23 -5.26 13.35
N GLY A 81 -11.54 -4.39 14.10
CA GLY A 81 -10.83 -4.78 15.32
C GLY A 81 -9.63 -3.89 15.63
N SER A 82 -8.74 -4.41 16.48
CA SER A 82 -7.53 -3.72 16.91
C SER A 82 -6.30 -4.19 16.13
N ASN A 83 -6.39 -4.26 14.81
CA ASN A 83 -5.24 -4.66 13.99
C ASN A 83 -4.12 -3.60 14.09
N ASP A 84 -2.87 -4.04 14.05
CA ASP A 84 -1.71 -3.19 13.81
C ASP A 84 -1.29 -3.41 12.35
N VAL A 85 -1.30 -2.35 11.56
CA VAL A 85 -1.02 -2.38 10.11
C VAL A 85 0.17 -1.47 9.82
N GLN A 86 1.18 -2.02 9.17
CA GLN A 86 2.34 -1.25 8.73
C GLN A 86 2.30 -1.04 7.23
N ILE A 87 2.49 0.20 6.80
CA ILE A 87 2.48 0.61 5.40
C ILE A 87 3.89 1.08 5.05
N LEU A 88 4.57 0.32 4.20
CA LEU A 88 5.88 0.65 3.65
C LEU A 88 5.67 1.34 2.30
N LEU A 89 5.98 2.63 2.22
CA LEU A 89 5.92 3.43 1.00
C LEU A 89 7.32 3.46 0.38
N VAL A 90 7.50 2.74 -0.71
CA VAL A 90 8.80 2.60 -1.40
C VAL A 90 8.93 3.70 -2.44
N TYR A 91 10.04 4.44 -2.42
CA TYR A 91 10.27 5.55 -3.33
C TYR A 91 11.75 5.75 -3.68
N ASP A 92 11.98 6.50 -4.76
CA ASP A 92 13.27 7.01 -5.20
C ASP A 92 13.25 8.55 -5.24
N GLU A 93 14.32 9.18 -5.70
CA GLU A 93 14.45 10.64 -5.77
C GLU A 93 13.32 11.31 -6.59
N GLN A 94 12.71 10.60 -7.54
CA GLN A 94 11.67 11.14 -8.42
C GLN A 94 10.26 10.96 -7.85
N SER A 95 10.09 10.05 -6.90
CA SER A 95 8.79 9.63 -6.36
C SER A 95 8.61 9.94 -4.88
N GLY A 96 9.42 10.84 -4.31
CA GLY A 96 9.32 11.30 -2.92
C GLY A 96 8.01 12.02 -2.55
N LYS A 97 7.18 12.34 -3.56
CA LYS A 97 5.86 12.94 -3.39
C LYS A 97 4.81 12.16 -4.15
N LEU A 98 3.64 12.04 -3.53
CA LEU A 98 2.41 11.57 -4.15
C LEU A 98 1.59 12.79 -4.59
N GLU A 99 1.76 13.20 -5.85
CA GLU A 99 1.35 14.52 -6.35
C GLU A 99 -0.15 14.76 -6.19
N ASP A 100 -0.95 13.76 -6.50
CA ASP A 100 -2.41 13.81 -6.42
C ASP A 100 -2.98 13.18 -5.15
N CYS A 101 -2.20 13.11 -4.07
CA CYS A 101 -2.62 12.53 -2.78
C CYS A 101 -2.60 13.52 -1.61
N LEU A 102 -3.33 13.19 -0.55
CA LEU A 102 -3.28 13.86 0.75
C LEU A 102 -3.10 12.82 1.87
N PRO A 103 -2.05 12.92 2.70
CA PRO A 103 -0.86 13.76 2.52
C PRO A 103 -0.07 13.39 1.25
N SER A 104 0.92 14.20 0.91
CA SER A 104 1.66 14.11 -0.35
C SER A 104 3.12 13.75 -0.15
N ASP A 105 3.82 14.42 0.76
CA ASP A 105 5.27 14.25 0.93
C ASP A 105 5.58 13.05 1.81
N LEU A 106 6.25 12.03 1.23
CA LEU A 106 6.49 10.76 1.90
C LEU A 106 7.34 10.94 3.16
N LYS A 107 8.37 11.79 3.09
CA LYS A 107 9.33 11.91 4.19
C LYS A 107 8.84 12.84 5.30
N SER A 108 8.27 13.97 4.95
CA SER A 108 7.94 15.02 5.92
C SER A 108 6.51 14.96 6.45
N GLU A 109 5.57 14.36 5.71
CA GLU A 109 4.15 14.30 6.10
C GLU A 109 3.67 12.90 6.47
N LEU A 110 4.35 11.84 6.03
CA LEU A 110 3.91 10.45 6.20
C LEU A 110 4.85 9.61 7.07
N ASP A 111 6.16 9.75 6.94
CA ASP A 111 7.11 8.91 7.67
C ASP A 111 6.91 9.00 9.20
N GLY A 112 6.64 7.85 9.83
CA GLY A 112 6.36 7.76 11.27
C GLY A 112 4.99 8.29 11.70
N MET A 113 4.10 8.61 10.75
CA MET A 113 2.74 9.03 11.02
C MET A 113 1.78 7.84 10.99
N ALA A 114 0.70 7.94 11.77
CA ALA A 114 -0.30 6.89 11.86
C ALA A 114 -1.71 7.47 11.96
N PHE A 115 -2.70 6.67 11.59
CA PHE A 115 -4.11 6.95 11.84
C PHE A 115 -4.80 5.75 12.47
N LYS A 116 -5.96 5.99 13.07
CA LYS A 116 -6.85 4.96 13.61
C LYS A 116 -8.18 4.99 12.90
N GLY A 117 -8.65 3.82 12.48
CA GLY A 117 -9.98 3.61 11.91
C GLY A 117 -10.65 2.35 12.48
N PRO A 118 -11.80 1.94 11.92
CA PRO A 118 -12.55 0.76 12.37
C PRO A 118 -11.75 -0.55 12.28
N LEU A 119 -10.79 -0.62 11.36
CA LEU A 119 -9.92 -1.78 11.18
C LEU A 119 -8.71 -1.78 12.13
N GLY A 120 -8.45 -0.73 12.90
CA GLY A 120 -7.29 -0.66 13.79
C GLY A 120 -6.38 0.54 13.51
N GLU A 121 -5.09 0.40 13.86
CA GLU A 121 -4.07 1.44 13.72
C GLU A 121 -3.18 1.14 12.51
N PHE A 122 -3.04 2.14 11.63
CA PHE A 122 -2.26 2.08 10.40
C PHE A 122 -1.08 3.04 10.53
N CYS A 123 0.13 2.57 10.26
CA CYS A 123 1.35 3.36 10.41
C CYS A 123 2.13 3.40 9.11
N PHE A 124 2.43 4.61 8.65
CA PHE A 124 3.22 4.87 7.47
C PHE A 124 4.72 4.88 7.81
N MET A 125 5.51 4.32 6.92
CA MET A 125 6.97 4.35 6.92
C MET A 125 7.44 4.59 5.50
N ALA A 126 8.23 5.65 5.32
CA ALA A 126 8.77 6.00 4.02
C ALA A 126 10.14 5.32 3.85
N VAL A 127 10.29 4.51 2.80
CA VAL A 127 11.52 3.76 2.53
C VAL A 127 12.10 4.21 1.18
N SER A 128 13.19 4.95 1.26
CA SER A 128 13.90 5.51 0.10
C SER A 128 14.96 4.54 -0.40
N SER A 129 15.17 4.47 -1.72
CA SER A 129 16.34 3.78 -2.29
C SER A 129 17.65 4.54 -2.08
N GLU A 130 17.56 5.84 -1.74
CA GLU A 130 18.69 6.76 -1.54
C GLU A 130 19.71 6.74 -2.71
N GLY A 131 19.29 6.30 -3.90
CA GLY A 131 20.14 6.16 -5.08
C GLY A 131 21.17 5.03 -5.02
N PHE A 132 21.15 4.16 -3.99
CA PHE A 132 22.09 3.03 -3.87
C PHE A 132 21.68 1.83 -4.72
N VAL A 133 20.38 1.62 -4.87
CA VAL A 133 19.75 0.56 -5.67
C VAL A 133 18.58 1.15 -6.45
N SER A 134 18.10 0.43 -7.46
CA SER A 134 16.83 0.81 -8.11
C SER A 134 15.66 0.67 -7.12
N ARG A 135 14.58 1.43 -7.37
CA ARG A 135 13.34 1.32 -6.59
C ARG A 135 12.75 -0.10 -6.63
N GLY A 136 12.84 -0.77 -7.77
CA GLY A 136 12.42 -2.18 -7.93
C GLY A 136 13.24 -3.15 -7.11
N GLU A 137 14.57 -3.02 -7.10
CA GLU A 137 15.46 -3.84 -6.24
C GLU A 137 15.14 -3.62 -4.75
N LEU A 138 14.99 -2.36 -4.31
CA LEU A 138 14.58 -2.07 -2.93
C LEU A 138 13.22 -2.71 -2.60
N TYR A 139 12.25 -2.64 -3.52
CA TYR A 139 10.95 -3.25 -3.33
C TYR A 139 11.06 -4.77 -3.13
N LEU A 140 11.86 -5.45 -3.97
CA LEU A 140 12.10 -6.89 -3.87
C LEU A 140 12.83 -7.27 -2.57
N ASP A 141 13.81 -6.47 -2.13
CA ASP A 141 14.50 -6.67 -0.85
C ASP A 141 13.53 -6.58 0.35
N LEU A 142 12.67 -5.55 0.36
CA LEU A 142 11.64 -5.41 1.38
C LEU A 142 10.64 -6.56 1.34
N LEU A 143 10.25 -6.99 0.14
CA LEU A 143 9.36 -8.13 -0.06
C LEU A 143 9.95 -9.40 0.57
N HIS A 144 11.24 -9.69 0.33
CA HIS A 144 11.93 -10.81 0.97
C HIS A 144 12.00 -10.68 2.49
N ILE A 145 12.27 -9.49 3.04
CA ILE A 145 12.28 -9.26 4.50
C ILE A 145 10.91 -9.58 5.11
N VAL A 146 9.84 -9.09 4.48
CA VAL A 146 8.46 -9.26 4.97
C VAL A 146 8.01 -10.72 4.86
N LEU A 147 8.34 -11.41 3.76
CA LEU A 147 8.04 -12.83 3.57
C LEU A 147 8.81 -13.73 4.57
N ASN A 148 10.03 -13.35 4.95
CA ASN A 148 10.83 -14.11 5.91
C ASN A 148 10.49 -13.80 7.38
N SER A 149 9.67 -12.78 7.66
CA SER A 149 9.29 -12.43 9.02
C SER A 149 8.24 -13.38 9.59
N ALA A 150 8.52 -14.01 10.74
CA ALA A 150 7.56 -14.88 11.42
C ALA A 150 6.35 -14.12 12.01
N GLU A 151 6.47 -12.81 12.23
CA GLU A 151 5.41 -11.98 12.81
C GLU A 151 4.32 -11.65 11.78
N VAL A 152 4.70 -11.56 10.50
CA VAL A 152 3.79 -11.16 9.42
C VAL A 152 2.89 -12.34 9.07
N LYS A 153 1.58 -12.13 9.14
CA LYS A 153 0.54 -13.11 8.77
C LYS A 153 -0.13 -12.75 7.45
N LYS A 154 -0.25 -11.44 7.16
CA LYS A 154 -0.86 -10.92 5.95
C LYS A 154 0.07 -9.94 5.25
N LEU A 155 0.24 -10.12 3.96
CA LEU A 155 1.02 -9.27 3.07
C LEU A 155 0.11 -8.72 1.98
N ILE A 156 0.09 -7.40 1.83
CA ILE A 156 -0.60 -6.70 0.75
C ILE A 156 0.46 -6.01 -0.10
N VAL A 157 0.47 -6.25 -1.41
CA VAL A 157 1.47 -5.69 -2.32
C VAL A 157 0.83 -4.85 -3.41
N VAL A 158 1.46 -3.70 -3.67
CA VAL A 158 1.14 -2.76 -4.76
C VAL A 158 2.46 -2.37 -5.45
N PRO A 159 3.09 -3.29 -6.21
CA PRO A 159 4.36 -3.01 -6.90
C PRO A 159 4.12 -2.21 -8.17
N PHE A 160 5.18 -1.62 -8.75
CA PHE A 160 5.08 -1.09 -10.10
C PHE A 160 5.07 -2.24 -11.13
N ASN A 161 3.85 -2.69 -11.46
CA ASN A 161 3.61 -3.91 -12.23
C ASN A 161 4.24 -3.84 -13.62
N GLU A 162 4.29 -2.67 -14.24
CA GLU A 162 4.83 -2.43 -15.58
C GLU A 162 6.36 -2.41 -15.63
N GLU A 163 7.04 -2.16 -14.50
CA GLU A 163 8.51 -2.13 -14.42
C GLU A 163 9.10 -3.47 -13.95
N TYR A 164 8.56 -4.05 -12.87
CA TYR A 164 9.15 -5.22 -12.21
C TYR A 164 8.10 -6.20 -11.64
N GLY A 165 6.88 -6.19 -12.19
CA GLY A 165 5.77 -7.02 -11.71
C GLY A 165 6.02 -8.52 -11.85
N GLU A 166 6.76 -8.95 -12.89
CA GLU A 166 7.09 -10.36 -13.12
C GLU A 166 8.02 -10.90 -12.02
N GLU A 167 9.01 -10.11 -11.62
CA GLU A 167 9.94 -10.44 -10.54
C GLU A 167 9.21 -10.60 -9.20
N VAL A 168 8.27 -9.68 -8.91
CA VAL A 168 7.42 -9.79 -7.72
C VAL A 168 6.58 -11.06 -7.79
N GLU A 169 5.96 -11.38 -8.93
CA GLU A 169 5.21 -12.62 -9.08
C GLU A 169 6.08 -13.87 -8.85
N ASN A 170 7.31 -13.87 -9.34
CA ASN A 170 8.23 -14.99 -9.17
C ASN A 170 8.59 -15.19 -7.69
N VAL A 171 8.94 -14.11 -6.98
CA VAL A 171 9.21 -14.15 -5.53
C VAL A 171 7.99 -14.67 -4.75
N LEU A 172 6.79 -14.22 -5.09
CA LEU A 172 5.56 -14.68 -4.43
C LEU A 172 5.27 -16.16 -4.72
N LYS A 173 5.49 -16.63 -5.96
CA LYS A 173 5.32 -18.04 -6.34
C LYS A 173 6.28 -18.93 -5.55
N GLU A 174 7.55 -18.56 -5.48
CA GLU A 174 8.58 -19.29 -4.72
C GLU A 174 8.21 -19.37 -3.23
N SER A 175 7.82 -18.25 -2.63
CA SER A 175 7.41 -18.21 -1.22
C SER A 175 6.22 -19.12 -0.89
N VAL A 176 5.23 -19.18 -1.79
CA VAL A 176 4.07 -20.08 -1.60
C VAL A 176 4.49 -21.55 -1.73
N VAL A 177 5.39 -21.89 -2.66
CA VAL A 177 5.91 -23.25 -2.82
C VAL A 177 6.69 -23.70 -1.58
N GLU A 178 7.55 -22.85 -1.03
CA GLU A 178 8.30 -23.13 0.20
C GLU A 178 7.38 -23.35 1.40
N SER A 179 6.29 -22.60 1.46
CA SER A 179 5.30 -22.67 2.54
C SER A 179 4.37 -23.88 2.45
N ALA A 180 4.18 -24.46 1.26
CA ALA A 180 3.25 -25.56 1.01
C ALA A 180 3.55 -26.86 1.81
N GLY A 181 4.76 -27.00 2.34
CA GLY A 181 5.17 -28.10 3.22
C GLY A 181 5.08 -27.81 4.73
N GLN A 182 4.84 -26.56 5.13
CA GLN A 182 4.90 -26.11 6.53
C GLN A 182 3.50 -25.74 7.03
N LYS A 183 2.85 -26.68 7.75
CA LYS A 183 1.53 -26.44 8.34
C LYS A 183 1.58 -25.24 9.30
N GLY A 184 0.84 -24.17 8.97
CA GLY A 184 0.62 -23.02 9.84
C GLY A 184 1.48 -21.78 9.56
N ASN A 185 2.38 -21.82 8.57
CA ASN A 185 3.28 -20.69 8.24
C ASN A 185 2.92 -19.93 6.95
N ALA A 186 1.91 -20.39 6.19
CA ALA A 186 1.52 -19.73 4.95
C ALA A 186 0.94 -18.33 5.25
N LYS A 187 1.55 -17.30 4.69
CA LYS A 187 1.04 -15.93 4.76
C LYS A 187 -0.13 -15.75 3.80
N ASP A 188 -1.11 -14.96 4.21
CA ASP A 188 -2.19 -14.51 3.34
C ASP A 188 -1.69 -13.34 2.47
N ILE A 189 -1.49 -13.59 1.18
CA ILE A 189 -0.90 -12.64 0.24
C ILE A 189 -1.98 -12.11 -0.70
N VAL A 190 -2.09 -10.78 -0.76
CA VAL A 190 -3.01 -10.06 -1.65
C VAL A 190 -2.22 -9.12 -2.55
N PHE A 191 -2.31 -9.33 -3.86
CA PHE A 191 -1.66 -8.51 -4.89
C PHE A 191 -2.70 -7.60 -5.55
N PHE A 192 -2.57 -6.29 -5.35
CA PHE A 192 -3.37 -5.30 -6.07
C PHE A 192 -2.66 -4.82 -7.34
N ARG A 193 -3.38 -4.90 -8.46
CA ARG A 193 -2.95 -4.32 -9.75
C ARG A 193 -4.16 -4.03 -10.63
N MET A 194 -3.96 -3.33 -11.74
CA MET A 194 -5.03 -2.96 -12.66
C MET A 194 -5.54 -4.15 -13.48
N GLU A 195 -4.63 -5.02 -13.94
CA GLU A 195 -4.97 -6.14 -14.83
C GLU A 195 -5.12 -7.46 -14.09
N LYS A 196 -6.07 -8.26 -14.56
CA LYS A 196 -6.21 -9.64 -14.09
C LYS A 196 -4.97 -10.47 -14.49
N PRO A 197 -4.44 -11.33 -13.60
CA PRO A 197 -3.43 -12.31 -13.97
C PRO A 197 -3.82 -13.11 -15.22
N VAL A 198 -2.91 -13.17 -16.19
CA VAL A 198 -3.07 -13.96 -17.42
C VAL A 198 -2.97 -15.47 -17.15
N THR A 199 -2.29 -15.86 -16.08
CA THR A 199 -2.17 -17.26 -15.64
C THR A 199 -2.71 -17.43 -14.22
N PRO A 200 -3.10 -18.64 -13.81
CA PRO A 200 -3.45 -18.92 -12.42
C PRO A 200 -2.30 -18.57 -11.47
N VAL A 201 -2.62 -17.82 -10.42
CA VAL A 201 -1.65 -17.35 -9.42
C VAL A 201 -1.92 -18.01 -8.07
N ALA A 202 -0.86 -18.16 -7.27
CA ALA A 202 -0.92 -18.80 -5.96
C ALA A 202 -1.28 -17.82 -4.81
N TYR A 203 -1.48 -16.55 -5.14
CA TYR A 203 -1.90 -15.47 -4.24
C TYR A 203 -3.30 -14.98 -4.64
N ARG A 204 -3.95 -14.20 -3.76
CA ARG A 204 -5.20 -13.52 -4.13
C ARG A 204 -4.90 -12.24 -4.91
N TRP A 205 -5.58 -12.04 -6.02
CA TRP A 205 -5.51 -10.80 -6.79
C TRP A 205 -6.76 -9.95 -6.55
N GLU A 206 -6.57 -8.64 -6.40
CA GLU A 206 -7.65 -7.65 -6.30
C GLU A 206 -7.37 -6.47 -7.26
N ILE A 207 -8.44 -5.82 -7.75
CA ILE A 207 -8.33 -4.68 -8.68
C ILE A 207 -7.94 -3.42 -7.90
N LEU A 208 -6.79 -2.82 -8.22
CA LEU A 208 -6.30 -1.58 -7.58
C LEU A 208 -7.20 -0.36 -7.85
N GLY A 209 -7.92 -0.35 -8.97
CA GLY A 209 -8.79 0.76 -9.35
C GLY A 209 -9.87 1.09 -8.32
N TYR A 210 -10.51 0.10 -7.70
CA TYR A 210 -11.61 0.34 -6.74
C TYR A 210 -11.21 1.14 -5.49
N PRO A 211 -10.15 0.76 -4.74
CA PRO A 211 -9.71 1.54 -3.59
C PRO A 211 -9.25 2.94 -4.00
N LEU A 212 -8.61 3.10 -5.18
CA LEU A 212 -8.21 4.41 -5.70
C LEU A 212 -9.38 5.30 -6.09
N MET A 213 -10.36 4.76 -6.80
CA MET A 213 -11.58 5.49 -7.18
C MET A 213 -12.31 6.00 -5.94
N SER A 214 -12.40 5.18 -4.89
CA SER A 214 -12.97 5.59 -3.60
C SER A 214 -12.18 6.76 -2.98
N ALA A 215 -10.85 6.66 -2.95
CA ALA A 215 -9.98 7.71 -2.41
C ALA A 215 -10.03 9.02 -3.21
N LEU A 216 -10.26 8.94 -4.53
CA LEU A 216 -10.42 10.09 -5.43
C LEU A 216 -11.83 10.72 -5.40
N GLY A 217 -12.73 10.16 -4.58
CA GLY A 217 -14.10 10.64 -4.43
C GLY A 217 -15.01 10.29 -5.60
N ILE A 218 -14.72 9.22 -6.34
CA ILE A 218 -15.65 8.64 -7.32
C ILE A 218 -16.64 7.74 -6.57
N ARG A 219 -17.93 8.03 -6.71
CA ARG A 219 -19.01 7.30 -6.04
C ARG A 219 -19.65 6.31 -6.99
N SER A 220 -20.32 5.29 -6.45
CA SER A 220 -21.05 4.31 -7.27
C SER A 220 -22.10 4.96 -8.20
N GLY A 221 -22.77 6.02 -7.75
CA GLY A 221 -23.71 6.79 -8.57
C GLY A 221 -23.06 7.55 -9.74
N ASP A 222 -21.77 7.85 -9.67
CA ASP A 222 -21.02 8.50 -10.75
C ASP A 222 -20.82 7.54 -11.94
N LEU A 223 -20.84 6.22 -11.68
CA LEU A 223 -20.61 5.17 -12.68
C LEU A 223 -21.91 4.66 -13.34
N GLN A 224 -23.07 5.04 -12.82
CA GLN A 224 -24.37 4.57 -13.31
C GLN A 224 -25.01 5.48 -14.37
N ASN A 225 -24.47 6.69 -14.57
CA ASN A 225 -25.00 7.70 -15.51
C ASN A 225 -24.24 7.77 -16.85
N ASN A 226 -23.43 6.75 -17.16
CA ASN A 226 -22.71 6.61 -18.43
C ASN A 226 -23.02 5.27 -19.09
#